data_AF-A0A496A8P1-F1
#
_entry.id   AF-A0A496A8P1-F1
#
_cell.length_a   1.000
_cell.length_b   1.000
_cell.length_c   1.000
_cell.angle_alpha   90.00
_cell.angle_beta   90.00
_cell.angle_gamma   90.00
#
_symmetry.space_group_name_H-M   'P 1'
#
loop_
_entity.id
_entity.type
_entity.pdbx_description
1 polymer ?
#
loop_
_entity_poly.entity_id
_entity_poly.type
_entity_poly.pdbx_seq_one_letter_code
_entity_poly.pdbx_strand_id
1 'polypeptide(L)'
;MLDFKPPKPNTTAIQAAQAFIPLINRLFLKGLTLDVDTESIARLKMTDGHPTVLAPNHAARADPAVIFLLSKQLSQQYYYLTARETFDKGKFGGLRSFLLQRFGAYSIVRGTADRNAFRTTRELLCEGDSPLVIFAEGEISRQNDTVMRFERGIIQLCFWALDDMAKAEINKPLYVVPIGIKYHYPQDMWDDIDAALTELEENILPPADRTPIERYERLRRIGVAIFKTLAAEYQYKVDETVSLDVHIEKLKEQILSHAEKIMGIDSETDVLTRVRTLKNLVDAEVYRDIEQMTEYEQKIHEELLQKFQRFYPDLERLINFISISDGYVAKEPSPERFLEVIIRLEREVFGTAKMRGPRVASIRVGEPKNLRECYDTYKAQKRETVEQITLELETAVQTLVTDVS
;
A
#
# COMPACT_ATOMS: atom_id res chain seq x y z
N MET A 1 -14.41 16.18 -10.54
CA MET A 1 -13.04 15.68 -10.32
C MET A 1 -12.71 15.98 -8.86
N LEU A 2 -12.07 15.06 -8.14
CA LEU A 2 -11.77 15.27 -6.72
C LEU A 2 -10.96 16.54 -6.51
N ASP A 3 -11.35 17.37 -5.54
CA ASP A 3 -10.62 18.61 -5.22
C ASP A 3 -9.20 18.30 -4.74
N PHE A 4 -8.19 18.88 -5.37
CA PHE A 4 -6.79 18.63 -5.03
C PHE A 4 -6.43 19.25 -3.66
N LYS A 5 -5.79 18.48 -2.79
CA LYS A 5 -5.27 18.95 -1.49
C LYS A 5 -3.76 19.19 -1.61
N PRO A 6 -3.29 20.44 -1.76
CA PRO A 6 -1.88 20.77 -1.92
C PRO A 6 -1.11 20.61 -0.60
N PRO A 7 0.21 20.44 -0.65
CA PRO A 7 1.04 20.41 0.55
C PRO A 7 1.06 21.81 1.18
N LYS A 8 0.93 21.88 2.51
CA LYS A 8 1.01 23.14 3.27
C LYS A 8 1.89 22.93 4.51
N PRO A 9 3.15 22.51 4.32
CA PRO A 9 4.00 22.12 5.43
C PRO A 9 4.10 23.24 6.47
N ASN A 10 4.01 22.89 7.73
CA ASN A 10 4.19 23.82 8.83
C ASN A 10 5.17 23.22 9.83
N THR A 11 6.38 23.78 9.87
CA THR A 11 7.48 23.25 10.68
C THR A 11 7.12 23.14 12.16
N THR A 12 6.39 24.12 12.72
CA THR A 12 5.93 24.06 14.11
C THR A 12 4.94 22.91 14.34
N ALA A 13 4.00 22.71 13.42
CA ALA A 13 3.05 21.60 13.50
C ALA A 13 3.75 20.24 13.36
N ILE A 14 4.73 20.13 12.47
CA ILE A 14 5.55 18.93 12.30
C ILE A 14 6.34 18.63 13.58
N GLN A 15 7.04 19.63 14.13
CA GLN A 15 7.80 19.49 15.38
C GLN A 15 6.90 19.12 16.56
N ALA A 16 5.72 19.74 16.67
CA ALA A 16 4.73 19.39 17.69
C ALA A 16 4.26 17.94 17.53
N ALA A 17 3.88 17.53 16.32
CA ALA A 17 3.49 16.15 16.05
C ALA A 17 4.61 15.16 16.37
N GLN A 18 5.85 15.48 15.99
CA GLN A 18 7.04 14.71 16.32
C GLN A 18 7.27 14.64 17.84
N ALA A 19 6.93 15.66 18.62
CA ALA A 19 6.99 15.60 20.08
C ALA A 19 5.94 14.65 20.69
N PHE A 20 4.73 14.61 20.10
CA PHE A 20 3.65 13.71 20.54
C PHE A 20 3.74 12.28 20.00
N ILE A 21 4.70 12.00 19.10
CA ILE A 21 4.92 10.67 18.52
C ILE A 21 4.94 9.53 19.56
N PRO A 22 5.62 9.62 20.72
CA PRO A 22 5.67 8.50 21.66
C PRO A 22 4.28 8.09 22.17
N LEU A 23 3.41 9.07 22.38
CA LEU A 23 2.02 8.85 22.79
C LEU A 23 1.19 8.27 21.64
N ILE A 24 1.29 8.85 20.44
CA ILE A 24 0.60 8.37 19.23
C ILE A 24 1.03 6.93 18.92
N ASN A 25 2.32 6.65 19.00
CA ASN A 25 2.91 5.34 18.78
C ASN A 25 2.34 4.31 19.77
N ARG A 26 2.29 4.65 21.07
CA ARG A 26 1.71 3.78 22.10
C ARG A 26 0.21 3.50 21.86
N LEU A 27 -0.56 4.52 21.47
CA LEU A 27 -2.01 4.40 21.32
C LEU A 27 -2.45 3.74 20.01
N PHE A 28 -1.77 4.04 18.90
CA PHE A 28 -2.23 3.66 17.55
C PHE A 28 -1.33 2.64 16.85
N LEU A 29 -0.06 2.52 17.25
CA LEU A 29 0.92 1.60 16.65
C LEU A 29 1.43 0.56 17.65
N LYS A 30 0.78 0.44 18.83
CA LYS A 30 1.14 -0.47 19.92
C LYS A 30 2.61 -0.38 20.37
N GLY A 31 3.21 0.81 20.28
CA GLY A 31 4.60 1.02 20.70
C GLY A 31 5.63 0.50 19.70
N LEU A 32 5.33 0.61 18.40
CA LEU A 32 6.25 0.26 17.32
C LEU A 32 7.60 0.94 17.46
N THR A 33 8.69 0.21 17.22
CA THR A 33 10.06 0.74 17.22
C THR A 33 10.67 0.67 15.84
N LEU A 34 11.66 1.53 15.58
CA LEU A 34 12.44 1.48 14.34
C LEU A 34 13.77 0.78 14.58
N ASP A 35 14.15 -0.07 13.63
CA ASP A 35 15.50 -0.62 13.50
C ASP A 35 16.09 -0.13 12.17
N VAL A 36 17.04 0.81 12.24
CA VAL A 36 17.71 1.39 11.06
C VAL A 36 19.20 1.28 11.28
N ASP A 37 19.89 0.59 10.38
CA ASP A 37 21.32 0.40 10.47
C ASP A 37 22.11 1.65 10.02
N THR A 38 23.37 1.71 10.43
CA THR A 38 24.24 2.87 10.16
C THR A 38 24.45 3.10 8.66
N GLU A 39 24.51 2.02 7.86
CA GLU A 39 24.68 2.11 6.41
C GLU A 39 23.45 2.77 5.76
N SER A 40 22.24 2.41 6.17
CA SER A 40 21.02 3.05 5.67
C SER A 40 20.96 4.54 6.00
N ILE A 41 21.36 4.92 7.21
CA ILE A 41 21.45 6.33 7.61
C ILE A 41 22.49 7.07 6.77
N ALA A 42 23.64 6.45 6.47
CA ALA A 42 24.67 7.05 5.62
C ALA A 42 24.16 7.28 4.19
N ARG A 43 23.49 6.28 3.60
CA ARG A 43 22.90 6.38 2.25
C ARG A 43 21.84 7.47 2.14
N LEU A 44 20.98 7.64 3.14
CA LEU A 44 20.01 8.74 3.15
C LEU A 44 20.72 10.11 3.17
N LYS A 45 21.74 10.26 4.03
CA LYS A 45 22.52 11.50 4.15
C LYS A 45 23.30 11.88 2.89
N MET A 46 23.64 10.92 2.02
CA MET A 46 24.29 11.21 0.73
C MET A 46 23.40 12.05 -0.20
N THR A 47 22.09 12.06 0.03
CA THR A 47 21.13 12.78 -0.80
C THR A 47 20.70 14.13 -0.20
N ASP A 48 21.27 14.51 0.95
CA ASP A 48 20.95 15.75 1.64
C ASP A 48 21.21 16.99 0.76
N GLY A 49 20.23 17.88 0.68
CA GLY A 49 20.31 19.10 -0.14
C GLY A 49 20.10 18.87 -1.65
N HIS A 50 19.78 17.64 -2.06
CA HIS A 50 19.45 17.29 -3.44
C HIS A 50 17.99 16.88 -3.59
N PRO A 51 17.34 17.21 -4.73
CA PRO A 51 16.05 16.64 -5.11
C PRO A 51 16.05 15.12 -4.98
N THR A 52 15.17 14.59 -4.13
CA THR A 52 15.21 13.18 -3.76
C THR A 52 13.80 12.60 -3.65
N VAL A 53 13.58 11.46 -4.29
CA VAL A 53 12.40 10.62 -4.09
C VAL A 53 12.78 9.40 -3.26
N LEU A 54 12.17 9.26 -2.09
CA LEU A 54 12.24 8.05 -1.28
C LEU A 54 11.14 7.10 -1.76
N ALA A 55 11.54 5.90 -2.19
CA ALA A 55 10.66 4.89 -2.76
C ALA A 55 10.61 3.63 -1.87
N PRO A 56 9.83 3.66 -0.78
CA PRO A 56 9.60 2.50 0.07
C PRO A 56 8.63 1.48 -0.54
N ASN A 57 8.77 0.21 -0.14
CA ASN A 57 7.67 -0.76 -0.24
C ASN A 57 6.49 -0.35 0.66
N HIS A 58 5.30 -0.91 0.40
CA HIS A 58 4.07 -0.58 1.08
C HIS A 58 3.37 -1.82 1.68
N ALA A 59 4.01 -2.49 2.63
CA ALA A 59 3.48 -3.70 3.26
C ALA A 59 2.30 -3.45 4.21
N ALA A 60 2.25 -2.30 4.91
CA ALA A 60 1.27 -2.06 5.96
C ALA A 60 0.69 -0.64 5.95
N ARG A 61 -0.51 -0.51 6.55
CA ARG A 61 -1.12 0.83 6.81
C ARG A 61 -0.24 1.73 7.68
N ALA A 62 0.74 1.17 8.39
CA ALA A 62 1.65 1.89 9.27
C ALA A 62 2.86 2.50 8.55
N ASP A 63 3.14 2.13 7.29
CA ASP A 63 4.39 2.53 6.61
C ASP A 63 4.58 4.05 6.51
N PRO A 64 3.54 4.88 6.24
CA PRO A 64 3.70 6.34 6.26
C PRO A 64 4.13 6.85 7.64
N ALA A 65 3.63 6.23 8.71
CA ALA A 65 4.02 6.58 10.08
C ALA A 65 5.46 6.12 10.38
N VAL A 66 5.88 4.96 9.86
CA VAL A 66 7.27 4.48 9.95
C VAL A 66 8.24 5.46 9.29
N ILE A 67 7.92 5.93 8.08
CA ILE A 67 8.75 6.94 7.39
C ILE A 67 8.71 8.30 8.10
N PHE A 68 7.58 8.67 8.74
CA PHE A 68 7.52 9.87 9.57
C PHE A 68 8.34 9.75 10.87
N LEU A 69 8.45 8.56 11.45
CA LEU A 69 9.36 8.28 12.56
C LEU A 69 10.83 8.38 12.10
N LEU A 70 11.13 7.87 10.91
CA LEU A 70 12.46 7.96 10.31
C LEU A 70 12.86 9.43 10.05
N SER A 71 11.95 10.24 9.51
CA SER A 71 12.21 11.67 9.27
C SER A 71 12.52 12.41 10.57
N LYS A 72 11.82 12.08 11.66
CA LYS A 72 12.14 12.58 13.01
C LYS A 72 13.54 12.16 13.46
N GLN A 73 13.91 10.90 13.28
CA GLN A 73 15.23 10.38 13.66
C GLN A 73 16.37 11.10 12.91
N LEU A 74 16.12 11.48 11.65
CA LEU A 74 17.07 12.23 10.80
C LEU A 74 16.97 13.75 10.97
N SER A 75 16.01 14.25 11.76
CA SER A 75 15.71 15.68 11.89
C SER A 75 15.39 16.35 10.53
N GLN A 76 14.74 15.61 9.64
CA GLN A 76 14.34 16.07 8.30
C GLN A 76 12.82 16.21 8.19
N GLN A 77 12.39 17.09 7.29
CA GLN A 77 11.00 17.21 6.85
C GLN A 77 10.88 16.51 5.50
N TYR A 78 9.79 15.78 5.29
CA TYR A 78 9.49 15.12 4.03
C TYR A 78 8.14 15.56 3.50
N TYR A 79 7.99 15.49 2.17
CA TYR A 79 6.70 15.53 1.50
C TYR A 79 6.16 14.12 1.32
N TYR A 80 4.82 13.96 1.31
CA TYR A 80 4.19 12.64 1.19
C TYR A 80 3.11 12.65 0.11
N LEU A 81 3.34 11.92 -0.98
CA LEU A 81 2.30 11.71 -2.00
C LEU A 81 1.29 10.69 -1.47
N THR A 82 0.05 11.12 -1.27
CA THR A 82 -0.96 10.33 -0.55
C THR A 82 -2.24 10.23 -1.36
N ALA A 83 -2.85 9.03 -1.42
CA ALA A 83 -4.10 8.83 -2.14
C ALA A 83 -5.23 9.73 -1.59
N ARG A 84 -5.98 10.38 -2.49
CA ARG A 84 -6.92 11.47 -2.18
C ARG A 84 -7.99 11.09 -1.17
N GLU A 85 -8.47 9.87 -1.19
CA GLU A 85 -9.45 9.34 -0.26
C GLU A 85 -8.96 9.32 1.19
N THR A 86 -7.63 9.28 1.40
CA THR A 86 -7.03 9.30 2.74
C THR A 86 -7.30 10.62 3.46
N PHE A 87 -7.54 11.70 2.74
CA PHE A 87 -7.83 13.01 3.34
C PHE A 87 -9.26 13.08 3.90
N ASP A 88 -10.23 12.42 3.27
CA ASP A 88 -11.66 12.57 3.61
C ASP A 88 -12.23 11.38 4.39
N LYS A 89 -11.44 10.33 4.62
CA LYS A 89 -11.88 9.14 5.36
C LYS A 89 -12.30 9.45 6.81
N GLY A 90 -13.55 9.12 7.13
CA GLY A 90 -14.10 9.04 8.49
C GLY A 90 -14.78 10.32 8.99
N LYS A 91 -15.42 10.24 10.17
CA LYS A 91 -16.22 11.33 10.77
C LYS A 91 -15.45 12.64 11.01
N PHE A 92 -14.11 12.61 11.00
CA PHE A 92 -13.23 13.76 11.22
C PHE A 92 -12.34 14.08 10.00
N GLY A 93 -12.83 13.80 8.78
CA GLY A 93 -12.08 14.01 7.54
C GLY A 93 -11.47 15.41 7.40
N GLY A 94 -12.21 16.47 7.75
CA GLY A 94 -11.70 17.86 7.68
C GLY A 94 -10.44 18.10 8.54
N LEU A 95 -10.45 17.64 9.81
CA LEU A 95 -9.30 17.77 10.70
C LEU A 95 -8.12 16.92 10.22
N ARG A 96 -8.39 15.70 9.76
CA ARG A 96 -7.37 14.80 9.18
C ARG A 96 -6.72 15.45 7.96
N SER A 97 -7.54 15.94 7.02
CA SER A 97 -7.09 16.62 5.82
C SER A 97 -6.24 17.84 6.12
N PHE A 98 -6.65 18.64 7.12
CA PHE A 98 -5.87 19.76 7.62
C PHE A 98 -4.50 19.32 8.16
N LEU A 99 -4.47 18.34 9.07
CA LEU A 99 -3.22 17.85 9.67
C LEU A 99 -2.28 17.24 8.64
N LEU A 100 -2.79 16.41 7.72
CA LEU A 100 -2.00 15.80 6.65
C LEU A 100 -1.30 16.85 5.79
N GLN A 101 -2.02 17.90 5.35
CA GLN A 101 -1.41 19.00 4.59
C GLN A 101 -0.31 19.72 5.40
N ARG A 102 -0.53 19.93 6.72
CA ARG A 102 0.47 20.53 7.61
C ARG A 102 1.70 19.67 7.84
N PHE A 103 1.57 18.36 7.70
CA PHE A 103 2.69 17.42 7.75
C PHE A 103 3.41 17.25 6.39
N GLY A 104 3.03 18.03 5.37
CA GLY A 104 3.65 17.96 4.04
C GLY A 104 3.02 16.93 3.11
N ALA A 105 1.91 16.30 3.49
CA ALA A 105 1.19 15.39 2.60
C ALA A 105 0.33 16.15 1.59
N TYR A 106 0.24 15.63 0.37
CA TYR A 106 -0.64 16.15 -0.67
C TYR A 106 -1.30 15.02 -1.44
N SER A 107 -2.46 15.32 -2.04
CA SER A 107 -3.33 14.29 -2.58
C SER A 107 -2.99 13.90 -4.01
N ILE A 108 -3.17 12.62 -4.35
CA ILE A 108 -3.24 12.15 -5.74
C ILE A 108 -4.50 11.31 -5.97
N VAL A 109 -5.17 11.55 -7.09
CA VAL A 109 -6.22 10.65 -7.59
C VAL A 109 -5.59 9.53 -8.41
N ARG A 110 -5.52 8.34 -7.81
CA ARG A 110 -4.96 7.14 -8.47
C ARG A 110 -5.78 6.73 -9.69
N GLY A 111 -5.13 6.08 -10.65
CA GLY A 111 -5.77 5.61 -11.88
C GLY A 111 -6.15 6.72 -12.87
N THR A 112 -5.82 7.98 -12.58
CA THR A 112 -6.12 9.13 -13.47
C THR A 112 -4.87 9.97 -13.72
N ALA A 113 -4.88 10.75 -14.80
CA ALA A 113 -3.85 11.75 -15.07
C ALA A 113 -4.09 13.00 -14.21
N ASP A 114 -3.86 12.90 -12.90
CA ASP A 114 -4.02 13.99 -11.94
C ASP A 114 -2.97 15.09 -12.17
N ARG A 115 -3.33 16.04 -13.05
CA ARG A 115 -2.45 17.13 -13.48
C ARG A 115 -1.99 18.00 -12.32
N ASN A 116 -2.82 18.19 -11.30
CA ASN A 116 -2.47 19.03 -10.15
C ASN A 116 -1.43 18.34 -9.26
N ALA A 117 -1.61 17.04 -8.98
CA ALA A 117 -0.63 16.26 -8.25
C ALA A 117 0.70 16.16 -9.01
N PHE A 118 0.65 15.91 -10.33
CA PHE A 118 1.86 15.81 -11.16
C PHE A 118 2.63 17.12 -11.26
N ARG A 119 1.93 18.25 -11.43
CA ARG A 119 2.56 19.57 -11.42
C ARG A 119 3.23 19.84 -10.07
N THR A 120 2.51 19.62 -8.97
CA THR A 120 3.04 19.85 -7.62
C THR A 120 4.27 18.98 -7.35
N THR A 121 4.24 17.69 -7.70
CA THR A 121 5.40 16.80 -7.57
C THR A 121 6.62 17.34 -8.32
N ARG A 122 6.43 17.81 -9.56
CA ARG A 122 7.53 18.37 -10.37
C ARG A 122 8.08 19.66 -9.77
N GLU A 123 7.21 20.54 -9.27
CA GLU A 123 7.61 21.77 -8.58
C GLU A 123 8.44 21.48 -7.33
N LEU A 124 7.97 20.58 -6.46
CA LEU A 124 8.70 20.16 -5.24
C LEU A 124 10.08 19.56 -5.56
N LEU A 125 10.18 18.76 -6.62
CA LEU A 125 11.45 18.19 -7.07
C LEU A 125 12.38 19.23 -7.70
N CYS A 126 11.85 20.26 -8.35
CA CYS A 126 12.65 21.36 -8.89
C CYS A 126 13.22 22.24 -7.77
N GLU A 127 12.41 22.54 -6.74
CA GLU A 127 12.83 23.27 -5.54
C GLU A 127 13.94 22.49 -4.81
N GLY A 128 13.68 21.21 -4.54
CA GLY A 128 14.67 20.31 -3.93
C GLY A 128 14.91 20.56 -2.45
N ASP A 129 13.97 21.21 -1.76
CA ASP A 129 14.10 21.61 -0.35
C ASP A 129 13.98 20.45 0.64
N SER A 130 13.29 19.37 0.25
CA SER A 130 13.01 18.23 1.12
C SER A 130 12.71 16.96 0.31
N PRO A 131 13.10 15.77 0.80
CA PRO A 131 12.76 14.52 0.14
C PRO A 131 11.26 14.29 0.00
N LEU A 132 10.86 13.68 -1.11
CA LEU A 132 9.48 13.30 -1.41
C LEU A 132 9.31 11.78 -1.25
N VAL A 133 8.40 11.37 -0.39
CA VAL A 133 8.06 9.96 -0.17
C VAL A 133 6.95 9.55 -1.12
N ILE A 134 7.21 8.52 -1.93
CA ILE A 134 6.22 7.89 -2.81
C ILE A 134 6.26 6.37 -2.64
N PHE A 135 5.15 5.79 -2.16
CA PHE A 135 4.98 4.35 -2.08
C PHE A 135 4.74 3.77 -3.48
N ALA A 136 5.77 3.14 -4.04
CA ALA A 136 5.78 2.82 -5.46
C ALA A 136 4.84 1.70 -5.91
N GLU A 137 4.36 0.93 -4.95
CA GLU A 137 3.37 -0.13 -5.17
C GLU A 137 1.96 0.40 -5.48
N GLY A 138 1.65 1.67 -5.19
CA GLY A 138 0.32 2.27 -5.44
C GLY A 138 -0.83 1.77 -4.55
N GLU A 139 -0.64 0.62 -3.89
CA GLU A 139 -1.52 -0.03 -2.93
C GLU A 139 -0.71 -0.69 -1.82
N ILE A 140 -1.40 -1.14 -0.76
CA ILE A 140 -0.76 -1.89 0.34
C ILE A 140 -0.70 -3.37 -0.04
N SER A 141 0.51 -3.96 -0.13
CA SER A 141 0.68 -5.38 -0.48
C SER A 141 0.12 -6.33 0.57
N ARG A 142 0.13 -5.89 1.83
CA ARG A 142 -0.22 -6.70 3.02
C ARG A 142 0.71 -7.90 3.24
N GLN A 143 1.82 -7.97 2.52
CA GLN A 143 2.84 -9.02 2.61
C GLN A 143 4.14 -8.38 3.08
N ASN A 144 4.79 -9.00 4.06
CA ASN A 144 6.00 -8.46 4.66
C ASN A 144 7.28 -8.88 3.93
N ASP A 145 7.23 -10.00 3.19
CA ASP A 145 8.39 -10.58 2.50
C ASP A 145 8.43 -10.26 1.00
N THR A 146 7.37 -9.69 0.45
CA THR A 146 7.20 -9.50 -1.00
C THR A 146 6.68 -8.11 -1.34
N VAL A 147 7.16 -7.61 -2.45
CA VAL A 147 6.86 -6.28 -3.00
C VAL A 147 5.95 -6.45 -4.21
N MET A 148 4.89 -5.66 -4.32
CA MET A 148 4.09 -5.64 -5.55
C MET A 148 4.81 -4.91 -6.68
N ARG A 149 4.39 -5.17 -7.91
CA ARG A 149 4.87 -4.43 -9.07
C ARG A 149 4.71 -2.91 -8.90
N PHE A 150 5.79 -2.19 -9.18
CA PHE A 150 5.85 -0.72 -9.04
C PHE A 150 5.14 -0.01 -10.19
N GLU A 151 4.51 1.11 -9.85
CA GLU A 151 3.87 2.01 -10.81
C GLU A 151 4.93 2.81 -11.56
N ARG A 152 4.99 2.61 -12.88
CA ARG A 152 5.91 3.33 -13.80
C ARG A 152 5.80 4.86 -13.72
N GLY A 153 4.65 5.36 -13.27
CA GLY A 153 4.37 6.79 -13.16
C GLY A 153 5.38 7.54 -12.29
N ILE A 154 6.01 6.86 -11.33
CA ILE A 154 6.96 7.50 -10.40
C ILE A 154 8.24 7.90 -11.09
N ILE A 155 8.89 6.96 -11.78
CA ILE A 155 10.10 7.24 -12.56
C ILE A 155 9.79 8.22 -13.69
N GLN A 156 8.61 8.10 -14.33
CA GLN A 156 8.17 9.05 -15.34
C GLN A 156 8.05 10.49 -14.79
N LEU A 157 7.51 10.66 -13.58
CA LEU A 157 7.41 11.95 -12.90
C LEU A 157 8.79 12.55 -12.60
N CYS A 158 9.74 11.73 -12.15
CA CYS A 158 11.10 12.19 -11.90
C CYS A 158 11.79 12.70 -13.18
N PHE A 159 11.60 12.01 -14.32
CA PHE A 159 12.14 12.49 -15.59
C PHE A 159 11.45 13.76 -16.11
N TRP A 160 10.13 13.90 -15.88
CA TRP A 160 9.45 15.18 -16.17
C TRP A 160 9.95 16.32 -15.29
N ALA A 161 10.31 16.04 -14.03
CA ALA A 161 10.97 17.03 -13.18
C ALA A 161 12.36 17.37 -13.72
N LEU A 162 13.15 16.40 -14.19
CA LEU A 162 14.44 16.66 -14.85
C LEU A 162 14.28 17.51 -16.12
N ASP A 163 13.24 17.29 -16.92
CA ASP A 163 12.91 18.14 -18.08
C ASP A 163 12.65 19.60 -17.67
N ASP A 164 11.98 19.82 -16.53
CA ASP A 164 11.71 21.16 -16.01
C ASP A 164 12.96 21.80 -15.41
N MET A 165 13.73 21.04 -14.63
CA MET A 165 15.02 21.47 -14.10
C MET A 165 15.97 21.90 -15.23
N ALA A 166 16.03 21.13 -16.33
CA ALA A 166 16.85 21.47 -17.48
C ALA A 166 16.41 22.79 -18.14
N LYS A 167 15.10 23.03 -18.29
CA LYS A 167 14.56 24.30 -18.83
C LYS A 167 14.82 25.48 -17.91
N ALA A 168 14.85 25.26 -16.60
CA ALA A 168 15.17 26.27 -15.60
C ALA A 168 16.70 26.41 -15.37
N GLU A 169 17.53 25.76 -16.18
CA GLU A 169 19.00 25.75 -16.06
C GLU A 169 19.52 25.24 -14.71
N ILE A 170 18.72 24.41 -14.02
CA ILE A 170 19.07 23.77 -12.76
C ILE A 170 19.87 22.49 -13.05
N ASN A 171 21.19 22.56 -12.81
CA ASN A 171 22.12 21.45 -12.99
C ASN A 171 22.40 20.70 -11.67
N LYS A 172 21.35 20.23 -10.99
CA LYS A 172 21.45 19.40 -9.78
C LYS A 172 21.16 17.92 -10.10
N PRO A 173 21.74 16.96 -9.36
CA PRO A 173 21.30 15.57 -9.42
C PRO A 173 19.85 15.43 -8.90
N LEU A 174 19.17 14.39 -9.35
CA LEU A 174 17.87 13.98 -8.79
C LEU A 174 17.98 12.50 -8.44
N TYR A 175 17.84 12.20 -7.15
CA TYR A 175 18.00 10.85 -6.63
C TYR A 175 16.65 10.14 -6.48
N VAL A 176 16.64 8.85 -6.80
CA VAL A 176 15.60 7.92 -6.34
C VAL A 176 16.26 6.91 -5.41
N VAL A 177 15.71 6.78 -4.21
CA VAL A 177 16.30 5.99 -3.13
C VAL A 177 15.38 4.80 -2.81
N PRO A 178 15.79 3.55 -3.08
CA PRO A 178 15.04 2.36 -2.68
C PRO A 178 15.06 2.20 -1.16
N ILE A 179 13.89 1.94 -0.57
CA ILE A 179 13.76 1.66 0.87
C ILE A 179 12.97 0.36 1.07
N GLY A 180 13.56 -0.61 1.77
CA GLY A 180 12.87 -1.79 2.28
C GLY A 180 12.43 -1.57 3.72
N ILE A 181 11.15 -1.80 3.99
CA ILE A 181 10.54 -1.83 5.32
C ILE A 181 10.03 -3.25 5.56
N LYS A 182 10.51 -3.87 6.63
CA LYS A 182 10.06 -5.18 7.08
C LYS A 182 9.69 -5.13 8.57
N TYR A 183 8.59 -5.77 8.92
CA TYR A 183 8.07 -5.84 10.27
C TYR A 183 8.40 -7.18 10.91
N HIS A 184 8.82 -7.18 12.16
CA HIS A 184 8.91 -8.41 12.96
C HIS A 184 8.34 -8.19 14.36
N TYR A 185 7.93 -9.28 15.01
CA TYR A 185 7.48 -9.27 16.39
C TYR A 185 8.67 -9.62 17.30
N PRO A 186 9.10 -8.71 18.20
CA PRO A 186 10.21 -8.99 19.12
C PRO A 186 9.80 -9.93 20.27
N GLN A 187 8.52 -10.29 20.36
CA GLN A 187 7.94 -11.14 21.41
C GLN A 187 7.52 -12.47 20.81
N ASP A 188 7.47 -13.52 21.63
CA ASP A 188 6.82 -14.77 21.24
C ASP A 188 5.31 -14.54 21.09
N MET A 189 4.79 -14.75 19.89
CA MET A 189 3.39 -14.51 19.54
C MET A 189 2.58 -15.81 19.37
N TRP A 190 3.14 -16.98 19.69
CA TRP A 190 2.47 -18.25 19.42
C TRP A 190 1.15 -18.42 20.18
N ASP A 191 1.07 -17.94 21.42
CA ASP A 191 -0.17 -17.96 22.21
C ASP A 191 -1.26 -17.05 21.60
N ASP A 192 -0.88 -15.85 21.12
CA ASP A 192 -1.78 -14.94 20.41
C ASP A 192 -2.27 -15.53 19.08
N ILE A 193 -1.40 -16.29 18.39
CA ILE A 193 -1.75 -17.04 17.17
C ILE A 193 -2.75 -18.14 17.50
N ASP A 194 -2.53 -18.91 18.57
CA ASP A 194 -3.46 -19.98 18.96
C ASP A 194 -4.82 -19.45 19.39
N ALA A 195 -4.85 -18.34 20.12
CA ALA A 195 -6.09 -17.66 20.48
C ALA A 195 -6.85 -17.18 19.24
N ALA A 196 -6.13 -16.61 18.27
CA ALA A 196 -6.71 -16.14 17.02
C ALA A 196 -7.30 -17.25 16.14
N LEU A 197 -6.55 -18.35 16.00
CA LEU A 197 -7.01 -19.51 15.26
C LEU A 197 -8.26 -20.09 15.92
N THR A 198 -8.30 -20.12 17.26
CA THR A 198 -9.48 -20.57 18.01
C THR A 198 -10.69 -19.68 17.73
N GLU A 199 -10.54 -18.35 17.82
CA GLU A 199 -11.62 -17.39 17.54
C GLU A 199 -12.16 -17.55 16.10
N LEU A 200 -11.28 -17.74 15.11
CA LEU A 200 -11.67 -18.00 13.72
C LEU A 200 -12.39 -19.34 13.56
N GLU A 201 -11.86 -20.42 14.13
CA GLU A 201 -12.48 -21.76 14.07
C GLU A 201 -13.87 -21.76 14.71
N GLU A 202 -14.06 -21.03 15.81
CA GLU A 202 -15.35 -20.95 16.49
C GLU A 202 -16.45 -20.28 15.66
N ASN A 203 -16.08 -19.37 14.77
CA ASN A 203 -17.01 -18.64 13.91
C ASN A 203 -17.26 -19.31 12.56
N ILE A 204 -16.33 -20.16 12.09
CA ILE A 204 -16.36 -20.71 10.72
C ILE A 204 -16.65 -22.21 10.72
N LEU A 205 -16.14 -22.96 11.71
CA LEU A 205 -16.20 -24.41 11.71
C LEU A 205 -17.30 -24.95 12.64
N PRO A 206 -18.00 -26.03 12.25
CA PRO A 206 -18.84 -26.79 13.17
C PRO A 206 -18.05 -27.32 14.38
N PRO A 207 -18.66 -27.49 15.57
CA PRO A 207 -17.95 -27.99 16.76
C PRO A 207 -17.23 -29.32 16.56
N ALA A 208 -17.77 -30.23 15.74
CA ALA A 208 -17.17 -31.53 15.45
C ALA A 208 -15.83 -31.42 14.70
N ASP A 209 -15.64 -30.33 13.94
CA ASP A 209 -14.45 -30.12 13.11
C ASP A 209 -13.36 -29.34 13.86
N ARG A 210 -13.59 -28.91 15.11
CA ARG A 210 -12.65 -28.14 15.95
C ARG A 210 -11.67 -29.04 16.72
N THR A 211 -11.05 -29.98 16.00
CA THR A 211 -10.09 -30.91 16.59
C THR A 211 -8.72 -30.23 16.80
N PRO A 212 -7.98 -30.60 17.86
CA PRO A 212 -6.64 -30.08 18.11
C PRO A 212 -5.66 -30.68 17.10
N ILE A 213 -5.19 -29.85 16.18
CA ILE A 213 -4.21 -30.19 15.15
C ILE A 213 -3.12 -29.11 15.11
N GLU A 214 -2.06 -29.35 14.34
CA GLU A 214 -0.95 -28.42 14.18
C GLU A 214 -1.42 -27.08 13.56
N ARG A 215 -0.77 -25.97 13.92
CA ARG A 215 -1.22 -24.61 13.62
C ARG A 215 -1.39 -24.35 12.14
N TYR A 216 -0.47 -24.83 11.30
CA TYR A 216 -0.62 -24.67 9.85
C TYR A 216 -1.86 -25.39 9.33
N GLU A 217 -2.14 -26.61 9.80
CA GLU A 217 -3.34 -27.32 9.38
C GLU A 217 -4.62 -26.67 9.91
N ARG A 218 -4.60 -26.06 11.12
CA ARG A 218 -5.72 -25.22 11.61
C ARG A 218 -5.99 -24.05 10.66
N LEU A 219 -4.93 -23.33 10.27
CA LEU A 219 -5.00 -22.21 9.33
C LEU A 219 -5.54 -22.66 7.96
N ARG A 220 -5.04 -23.79 7.45
CA ARG A 220 -5.50 -24.37 6.19
C ARG A 220 -6.96 -24.79 6.25
N ARG A 221 -7.40 -25.42 7.34
CA ARG A 221 -8.80 -25.82 7.59
C ARG A 221 -9.72 -24.60 7.57
N ILE A 222 -9.34 -23.50 8.22
CA ILE A 222 -10.07 -22.23 8.17
C ILE A 222 -10.16 -21.72 6.72
N GLY A 223 -9.04 -21.67 6.01
CA GLY A 223 -8.99 -21.21 4.61
C GLY A 223 -9.89 -22.02 3.68
N VAL A 224 -9.86 -23.35 3.81
CA VAL A 224 -10.73 -24.27 3.05
C VAL A 224 -12.21 -24.02 3.36
N ALA A 225 -12.56 -23.81 4.63
CA ALA A 225 -13.95 -23.58 5.01
C ALA A 225 -14.49 -22.25 4.46
N ILE A 226 -13.69 -21.18 4.49
CA ILE A 226 -14.04 -19.90 3.85
C ILE A 226 -14.18 -20.09 2.33
N PHE A 227 -13.20 -20.74 1.69
CA PHE A 227 -13.27 -21.01 0.26
C PHE A 227 -14.55 -21.76 -0.14
N LYS A 228 -14.93 -22.82 0.60
CA LYS A 228 -16.17 -23.56 0.34
C LYS A 228 -17.42 -22.70 0.45
N THR A 229 -17.45 -21.80 1.45
CA THR A 229 -18.56 -20.86 1.65
C THR A 229 -18.68 -19.90 0.47
N LEU A 230 -17.57 -19.29 0.05
CA LEU A 230 -17.52 -18.40 -1.11
C LEU A 230 -17.84 -19.13 -2.41
N ALA A 231 -17.30 -20.34 -2.60
CA ALA A 231 -17.60 -21.14 -3.78
C ALA A 231 -19.11 -21.40 -3.91
N ALA A 232 -19.81 -21.68 -2.80
CA ALA A 232 -21.26 -21.83 -2.82
C ALA A 232 -21.99 -20.52 -3.17
N GLU A 233 -21.57 -19.39 -2.58
CA GLU A 233 -22.13 -18.05 -2.86
C GLU A 233 -22.02 -17.66 -4.33
N TYR A 234 -20.85 -17.87 -4.94
CA TYR A 234 -20.61 -17.62 -6.36
C TYR A 234 -21.03 -18.77 -7.28
N GLN A 235 -21.70 -19.81 -6.76
CA GLN A 235 -22.12 -21.00 -7.52
C GLN A 235 -20.97 -21.67 -8.28
N TYR A 236 -19.76 -21.57 -7.74
CA TYR A 236 -18.55 -22.17 -8.26
C TYR A 236 -18.52 -23.67 -7.97
N LYS A 237 -18.30 -24.48 -9.01
CA LYS A 237 -18.19 -25.94 -8.88
C LYS A 237 -16.75 -26.34 -8.57
N VAL A 238 -16.56 -26.95 -7.40
CA VAL A 238 -15.28 -27.53 -6.99
C VAL A 238 -15.10 -28.89 -7.67
N ASP A 239 -13.92 -29.13 -8.22
CA ASP A 239 -13.51 -30.37 -8.87
C ASP A 239 -12.45 -31.02 -7.98
N GLU A 240 -12.83 -32.09 -7.28
CA GLU A 240 -11.96 -32.73 -6.29
C GLU A 240 -10.67 -33.32 -6.90
N THR A 241 -10.56 -33.37 -8.24
CA THR A 241 -9.36 -33.86 -8.95
C THR A 241 -8.25 -32.81 -9.09
N VAL A 242 -8.53 -31.54 -8.78
CA VAL A 242 -7.59 -30.42 -8.96
C VAL A 242 -7.20 -29.82 -7.60
N SER A 243 -5.99 -29.24 -7.51
CA SER A 243 -5.53 -28.59 -6.27
C SER A 243 -6.40 -27.37 -5.90
N LEU A 244 -6.44 -27.09 -4.59
CA LEU A 244 -7.16 -25.95 -4.05
C LEU A 244 -6.68 -24.60 -4.63
N ASP A 245 -5.39 -24.46 -4.90
CA ASP A 245 -4.82 -23.25 -5.52
C ASP A 245 -5.46 -22.93 -6.87
N VAL A 246 -5.61 -23.94 -7.73
CA VAL A 246 -6.24 -23.75 -9.05
C VAL A 246 -7.70 -23.33 -8.87
N HIS A 247 -8.38 -23.85 -7.86
CA HIS A 247 -9.74 -23.44 -7.53
C HIS A 247 -9.82 -22.01 -7.01
N ILE A 248 -8.88 -21.61 -6.15
CA ILE A 248 -8.76 -20.23 -5.65
C ILE A 248 -8.54 -19.28 -6.82
N GLU A 249 -7.62 -19.57 -7.73
CA GLU A 249 -7.36 -18.73 -8.91
C GLU A 249 -8.57 -18.62 -9.85
N LYS A 250 -9.26 -19.73 -10.11
CA LYS A 250 -10.48 -19.73 -10.92
C LYS A 250 -11.62 -18.95 -10.25
N LEU A 251 -11.77 -19.06 -8.93
CA LEU A 251 -12.78 -18.31 -8.18
C LEU A 251 -12.45 -16.80 -8.20
N LYS A 252 -11.18 -16.42 -8.01
CA LYS A 252 -10.72 -15.03 -8.15
C LYS A 252 -11.08 -14.48 -9.52
N GLU A 253 -10.78 -15.22 -10.59
CA GLU A 253 -11.11 -14.81 -11.96
C GLU A 253 -12.62 -14.64 -12.16
N GLN A 254 -13.44 -15.54 -11.61
CA GLN A 254 -14.89 -15.45 -11.73
C GLN A 254 -15.46 -14.22 -11.00
N ILE A 255 -15.00 -13.94 -9.76
CA ILE A 255 -15.42 -12.76 -9.00
C ILE A 255 -14.98 -11.49 -9.72
N LEU A 256 -13.75 -11.47 -10.25
CA LEU A 256 -13.20 -10.33 -10.97
C LEU A 256 -13.93 -10.06 -12.29
N SER A 257 -14.17 -11.09 -13.10
CA SER A 257 -14.96 -10.99 -14.33
C SER A 257 -16.40 -10.51 -14.05
N HIS A 258 -16.98 -10.95 -12.93
CA HIS A 258 -18.29 -10.48 -12.50
C HIS A 258 -18.26 -8.98 -12.16
N ALA A 259 -17.23 -8.51 -11.46
CA ALA A 259 -16.98 -7.10 -11.18
C ALA A 259 -16.99 -6.25 -12.46
N GLU A 260 -16.15 -6.66 -13.40
CA GLU A 260 -15.87 -5.93 -14.63
C GLU A 260 -17.11 -5.80 -15.49
N LYS A 261 -17.90 -6.87 -15.58
CA LYS A 261 -19.18 -6.86 -16.29
C LYS A 261 -20.19 -5.87 -15.69
N ILE A 262 -20.27 -5.78 -14.36
CA ILE A 262 -21.16 -4.81 -13.69
C ILE A 262 -20.66 -3.37 -13.92
N MET A 263 -19.35 -3.18 -13.87
CA MET A 263 -18.72 -1.87 -14.05
C MET A 263 -18.59 -1.43 -15.51
N GLY A 264 -18.86 -2.33 -16.48
CA GLY A 264 -18.71 -2.07 -17.91
C GLY A 264 -17.24 -1.89 -18.34
N ILE A 265 -16.32 -2.56 -17.65
CA ILE A 265 -14.88 -2.52 -17.94
C ILE A 265 -14.49 -3.84 -18.60
N ASP A 266 -13.56 -3.80 -19.54
CA ASP A 266 -12.91 -4.98 -20.10
C ASP A 266 -11.41 -4.71 -20.10
N SER A 267 -10.61 -5.61 -19.52
CA SER A 267 -9.17 -5.42 -19.36
C SER A 267 -8.42 -6.74 -19.48
N GLU A 268 -7.62 -6.87 -20.54
CA GLU A 268 -6.77 -8.05 -20.80
C GLU A 268 -5.44 -8.03 -20.01
N THR A 269 -5.42 -7.40 -18.84
CA THR A 269 -4.22 -7.27 -18.01
C THR A 269 -4.18 -8.33 -16.91
N ASP A 270 -3.07 -8.40 -16.17
CA ASP A 270 -2.98 -9.27 -15.00
C ASP A 270 -4.01 -8.90 -13.90
N VAL A 271 -4.30 -9.87 -13.03
CA VAL A 271 -5.31 -9.77 -11.95
C VAL A 271 -5.09 -8.55 -11.05
N LEU A 272 -3.84 -8.23 -10.70
CA LEU A 272 -3.52 -7.11 -9.82
C LEU A 272 -3.85 -5.77 -10.50
N THR A 273 -3.48 -5.61 -11.78
CA THR A 273 -3.81 -4.43 -12.56
C THR A 273 -5.34 -4.25 -12.72
N ARG A 274 -6.07 -5.34 -12.96
CA ARG A 274 -7.55 -5.32 -13.06
C ARG A 274 -8.21 -4.88 -11.75
N VAL A 275 -7.78 -5.46 -10.63
CA VAL A 275 -8.26 -5.08 -9.29
C VAL A 275 -7.94 -3.63 -8.94
N ARG A 276 -6.72 -3.16 -9.23
CA ARG A 276 -6.34 -1.74 -9.05
C ARG A 276 -7.24 -0.83 -9.88
N THR A 277 -7.51 -1.19 -11.13
CA THR A 277 -8.35 -0.40 -12.04
C THR A 277 -9.77 -0.27 -11.50
N LEU A 278 -10.40 -1.39 -11.11
CA LEU A 278 -11.74 -1.40 -10.52
C LEU A 278 -11.79 -0.56 -9.23
N LYS A 279 -10.82 -0.75 -8.34
CA LYS A 279 -10.76 -0.01 -7.08
C LYS A 279 -10.60 1.49 -7.30
N ASN A 280 -9.73 1.91 -8.21
CA ASN A 280 -9.53 3.31 -8.55
C ASN A 280 -10.80 3.94 -9.13
N LEU A 281 -11.58 3.20 -9.93
CA LEU A 281 -12.85 3.69 -10.47
C LEU A 281 -13.91 3.83 -9.40
N VAL A 282 -14.04 2.85 -8.50
CA VAL A 282 -14.96 2.95 -7.36
C VAL A 282 -14.57 4.10 -6.44
N ASP A 283 -13.29 4.22 -6.08
CA ASP A 283 -12.79 5.34 -5.27
C ASP A 283 -13.07 6.70 -5.96
N ALA A 284 -12.86 6.80 -7.28
CA ALA A 284 -13.10 8.04 -8.02
C ALA A 284 -14.57 8.52 -7.96
N GLU A 285 -15.53 7.60 -8.01
CA GLU A 285 -16.94 7.94 -7.86
C GLU A 285 -17.32 8.14 -6.39
N VAL A 286 -16.86 7.31 -5.45
CA VAL A 286 -17.20 7.41 -4.02
C VAL A 286 -16.82 8.77 -3.43
N TYR A 287 -15.67 9.32 -3.81
CA TYR A 287 -15.21 10.58 -3.26
C TYR A 287 -15.58 11.79 -4.13
N ARG A 288 -16.26 11.59 -5.27
CA ARG A 288 -16.55 12.63 -6.25
C ARG A 288 -17.22 13.84 -5.59
N ASP A 289 -16.80 15.03 -5.99
CA ASP A 289 -17.43 16.26 -5.54
C ASP A 289 -18.85 16.37 -6.13
N ILE A 290 -19.84 16.45 -5.23
CA ILE A 290 -21.28 16.52 -5.54
C ILE A 290 -21.86 17.93 -5.34
N GLU A 291 -21.07 18.90 -4.85
CA GLU A 291 -21.57 20.24 -4.50
C GLU A 291 -22.11 21.00 -5.70
N GLN A 292 -21.57 20.71 -6.90
CA GLN A 292 -21.98 21.34 -8.16
C GLN A 292 -23.04 20.54 -8.93
N MET A 293 -23.48 19.40 -8.40
CA MET A 293 -24.49 18.55 -9.06
C MET A 293 -25.90 19.06 -8.78
N THR A 294 -26.79 18.94 -9.77
CA THR A 294 -28.23 19.11 -9.59
C THR A 294 -28.81 17.99 -8.71
N GLU A 295 -29.98 18.21 -8.11
CA GLU A 295 -30.66 17.20 -7.27
C GLU A 295 -30.88 15.86 -8.02
N TYR A 296 -31.20 15.93 -9.32
CA TYR A 296 -31.37 14.73 -10.12
C TYR A 296 -30.04 14.00 -10.38
N GLU A 297 -28.96 14.73 -10.66
CA GLU A 297 -27.63 14.14 -10.82
C GLU A 297 -27.13 13.50 -9.53
N GLN A 298 -27.38 14.13 -8.37
CA GLN A 298 -27.08 13.56 -7.06
C GLN A 298 -27.83 12.24 -6.85
N LYS A 299 -29.12 12.19 -7.16
CA LYS A 299 -29.91 10.95 -7.09
C LYS A 299 -29.33 9.84 -7.98
N ILE A 300 -29.00 10.14 -9.24
CA ILE A 300 -28.40 9.15 -10.16
C ILE A 300 -27.02 8.70 -9.66
N HIS A 301 -26.23 9.61 -9.11
CA HIS A 301 -24.93 9.29 -8.52
C HIS A 301 -25.08 8.40 -7.28
N GLU A 302 -26.04 8.67 -6.39
CA GLU A 302 -26.36 7.81 -5.26
C GLU A 302 -26.79 6.40 -5.70
N GLU A 303 -27.61 6.28 -6.74
CA GLU A 303 -27.98 4.99 -7.33
C GLU A 303 -26.78 4.22 -7.87
N LEU A 304 -25.80 4.92 -8.46
CA LEU A 304 -24.52 4.32 -8.88
C LEU A 304 -23.69 3.86 -7.67
N LEU A 305 -23.56 4.70 -6.65
CA LEU A 305 -22.82 4.36 -5.43
C LEU A 305 -23.44 3.16 -4.70
N GLN A 306 -24.76 3.02 -4.69
CA GLN A 306 -25.44 1.85 -4.14
C GLN A 306 -25.06 0.57 -4.90
N LYS A 307 -24.89 0.63 -6.23
CA LYS A 307 -24.38 -0.51 -7.01
C LYS A 307 -22.94 -0.84 -6.62
N PHE A 308 -22.10 0.17 -6.44
CA PHE A 308 -20.69 -0.01 -6.07
C PHE A 308 -20.53 -0.56 -4.65
N GLN A 309 -21.32 -0.07 -3.69
CA GLN A 309 -21.31 -0.52 -2.30
C GLN A 309 -21.61 -2.02 -2.16
N ARG A 310 -22.45 -2.59 -3.05
CA ARG A 310 -22.73 -4.03 -3.04
C ARG A 310 -21.52 -4.87 -3.46
N PHE A 311 -20.64 -4.33 -4.29
CA PHE A 311 -19.50 -5.05 -4.85
C PHE A 311 -18.16 -4.70 -4.20
N TYR A 312 -18.07 -3.57 -3.50
CA TYR A 312 -16.85 -3.16 -2.82
C TYR A 312 -16.31 -4.22 -1.84
N PRO A 313 -17.13 -4.97 -1.07
CA PRO A 313 -16.66 -6.09 -0.27
C PRO A 313 -15.96 -7.18 -1.10
N ASP A 314 -16.45 -7.46 -2.31
CA ASP A 314 -15.89 -8.47 -3.21
C ASP A 314 -14.52 -8.03 -3.76
N LEU A 315 -14.33 -6.74 -4.03
CA LEU A 315 -13.02 -6.18 -4.35
C LEU A 315 -12.05 -6.29 -3.19
N GLU A 316 -12.47 -5.93 -1.97
CA GLU A 316 -11.61 -6.05 -0.79
C GLU A 316 -11.25 -7.52 -0.50
N ARG A 317 -12.22 -8.43 -0.69
CA ARG A 317 -12.03 -9.87 -0.62
C ARG A 317 -10.98 -10.31 -1.63
N LEU A 318 -11.13 -9.98 -2.92
CA LEU A 318 -10.12 -10.28 -3.94
C LEU A 318 -8.74 -9.79 -3.52
N ILE A 319 -8.60 -8.55 -3.04
CA ILE A 319 -7.31 -8.01 -2.57
C ILE A 319 -6.74 -8.82 -1.40
N ASN A 320 -7.58 -9.23 -0.45
CA ASN A 320 -7.16 -10.03 0.70
C ASN A 320 -6.78 -11.46 0.30
N PHE A 321 -7.45 -12.06 -0.69
CA PHE A 321 -7.20 -13.43 -1.16
C PHE A 321 -6.11 -13.55 -2.24
N ILE A 322 -5.89 -12.52 -3.07
CA ILE A 322 -4.83 -12.50 -4.10
C ILE A 322 -3.45 -12.69 -3.48
N SER A 323 -3.27 -12.24 -2.24
CA SER A 323 -2.01 -12.30 -1.50
C SER A 323 -1.84 -13.57 -0.66
N ILE A 324 -2.83 -14.46 -0.56
CA ILE A 324 -2.75 -15.73 0.16
C ILE A 324 -2.53 -16.84 -0.88
N SER A 325 -1.27 -17.17 -1.17
CA SER A 325 -0.93 -18.40 -1.88
C SER A 325 -0.88 -19.56 -0.86
N ASP A 326 -1.39 -20.74 -1.23
CA ASP A 326 -1.11 -21.94 -0.43
C ASP A 326 0.42 -22.10 -0.32
N GLY A 327 0.89 -22.40 0.88
CA GLY A 327 2.31 -22.54 1.15
C GLY A 327 3.11 -21.27 1.51
N TYR A 328 2.53 -20.05 1.55
CA TYR A 328 3.28 -18.87 2.06
C TYR A 328 3.80 -19.11 3.48
N VAL A 329 2.90 -19.56 4.36
CA VAL A 329 3.25 -19.93 5.74
C VAL A 329 4.00 -21.27 5.76
N ALA A 330 3.64 -22.26 4.93
CA ALA A 330 4.31 -23.57 4.94
C ALA A 330 5.78 -23.51 4.55
N LYS A 331 6.14 -22.61 3.63
CA LYS A 331 7.53 -22.46 3.14
C LYS A 331 8.49 -22.06 4.25
N GLU A 332 8.03 -21.21 5.17
CA GLU A 332 8.80 -20.76 6.33
C GLU A 332 7.84 -20.38 7.46
N PRO A 333 7.46 -21.34 8.33
CA PRO A 333 6.51 -21.08 9.40
C PRO A 333 7.09 -20.11 10.43
N SER A 334 6.61 -18.87 10.44
CA SER A 334 7.00 -17.84 11.40
C SER A 334 5.79 -17.11 11.99
N PRO A 335 5.91 -16.52 13.19
CA PRO A 335 4.84 -15.72 13.76
C PRO A 335 4.34 -14.61 12.84
N GLU A 336 5.23 -13.95 12.12
CA GLU A 336 4.93 -12.89 11.15
C GLU A 336 4.00 -13.40 10.06
N ARG A 337 4.37 -14.50 9.40
CA ARG A 337 3.57 -15.07 8.30
C ARG A 337 2.22 -15.58 8.78
N PHE A 338 2.16 -16.23 9.95
CA PHE A 338 0.89 -16.64 10.55
C PHE A 338 -0.01 -15.43 10.81
N LEU A 339 0.52 -14.39 11.47
CA LEU A 339 -0.26 -13.21 11.83
C LEU A 339 -0.70 -12.40 10.61
N GLU A 340 0.08 -12.36 9.54
CA GLU A 340 -0.33 -11.75 8.27
C GLU A 340 -1.54 -12.43 7.65
N VAL A 341 -1.53 -13.76 7.58
CA VAL A 341 -2.66 -14.51 7.04
C VAL A 341 -3.86 -14.38 7.97
N ILE A 342 -3.67 -14.54 9.29
CA ILE A 342 -4.73 -14.39 10.29
C ILE A 342 -5.40 -13.01 10.19
N ILE A 343 -4.65 -11.92 10.09
CA ILE A 343 -5.22 -10.56 9.96
C ILE A 343 -6.13 -10.44 8.72
N ARG A 344 -5.83 -11.16 7.63
CA ARG A 344 -6.67 -11.18 6.43
C ARG A 344 -7.93 -12.00 6.64
N LEU A 345 -7.79 -13.18 7.25
CA LEU A 345 -8.93 -14.04 7.59
C LEU A 345 -9.88 -13.34 8.57
N GLU A 346 -9.36 -12.66 9.58
CA GLU A 346 -10.16 -11.85 10.51
C GLU A 346 -10.91 -10.72 9.80
N ARG A 347 -10.28 -10.03 8.84
CA ARG A 347 -10.99 -9.00 8.07
C ARG A 347 -12.12 -9.57 7.24
N GLU A 348 -11.94 -10.75 6.67
CA GLU A 348 -13.00 -11.44 5.92
C GLU A 348 -14.14 -11.86 6.85
N VAL A 349 -13.82 -12.45 7.99
CA VAL A 349 -14.80 -13.12 8.87
C VAL A 349 -15.47 -12.13 9.82
N PHE A 350 -14.72 -11.17 10.36
CA PHE A 350 -15.16 -10.23 11.38
C PHE A 350 -15.32 -8.80 10.84
N GLY A 351 -14.98 -8.53 9.58
CA GLY A 351 -14.95 -7.19 8.98
C GLY A 351 -13.82 -6.28 9.51
N THR A 352 -13.10 -6.71 10.54
CA THR A 352 -12.01 -5.98 11.18
C THR A 352 -10.92 -6.94 11.64
N ALA A 353 -9.71 -6.43 11.89
CA ALA A 353 -8.63 -7.22 12.47
C ALA A 353 -7.90 -6.42 13.53
N LYS A 354 -7.33 -7.13 14.50
CA LYS A 354 -6.61 -6.55 15.62
C LYS A 354 -5.12 -6.69 15.38
N MET A 355 -4.37 -5.60 15.55
CA MET A 355 -2.92 -5.70 15.72
C MET A 355 -2.66 -6.39 17.06
N ARG A 356 -1.86 -7.46 17.12
CA ARG A 356 -1.72 -8.29 18.33
C ARG A 356 -0.65 -7.78 19.28
N GLY A 357 0.58 -7.60 18.79
CA GLY A 357 1.71 -7.15 19.60
C GLY A 357 2.35 -5.83 19.14
N PRO A 358 3.31 -5.31 19.93
CA PRO A 358 4.29 -4.36 19.44
C PRO A 358 5.10 -4.98 18.29
N ARG A 359 5.50 -4.16 17.32
CA ARG A 359 6.33 -4.59 16.17
C ARG A 359 7.57 -3.72 16.06
N VAL A 360 8.64 -4.28 15.55
CA VAL A 360 9.79 -3.51 15.08
C VAL A 360 9.65 -3.35 13.58
N ALA A 361 9.82 -2.13 13.07
CA ALA A 361 9.96 -1.86 11.64
C ALA A 361 11.45 -1.70 11.33
N SER A 362 12.03 -2.74 10.73
CA SER A 362 13.39 -2.73 10.21
C SER A 362 13.40 -2.03 8.85
N ILE A 363 14.20 -0.97 8.74
CA ILE A 363 14.36 -0.17 7.53
C ILE A 363 15.76 -0.42 6.99
N ARG A 364 15.84 -0.82 5.72
CA ARG A 364 17.09 -0.87 4.95
C ARG A 364 16.98 0.03 3.73
N VAL A 365 18.02 0.80 3.46
CA VAL A 365 18.07 1.77 2.36
C VAL A 365 19.12 1.27 1.38
N GLY A 366 18.76 1.15 0.10
CA GLY A 366 19.70 0.75 -0.95
C GLY A 366 20.41 1.96 -1.55
N GLU A 367 21.30 1.70 -2.50
CA GLU A 367 22.10 2.75 -3.14
C GLU A 367 21.23 3.81 -3.83
N PRO A 368 21.41 5.11 -3.52
CA PRO A 368 20.72 6.20 -4.21
C PRO A 368 21.05 6.22 -5.71
N LYS A 369 20.03 6.10 -6.57
CA LYS A 369 20.19 6.19 -8.03
C LYS A 369 20.06 7.63 -8.49
N ASN A 370 21.12 8.20 -9.07
CA ASN A 370 21.07 9.51 -9.71
C ASN A 370 20.45 9.40 -11.11
N LEU A 371 19.21 9.87 -11.27
CA LEU A 371 18.51 9.80 -12.56
C LEU A 371 19.09 10.74 -13.63
N ARG A 372 19.87 11.75 -13.23
CA ARG A 372 20.49 12.67 -14.18
C ARG A 372 21.50 11.97 -15.09
N GLU A 373 22.16 10.93 -14.58
CA GLU A 373 23.10 10.10 -15.36
C GLU A 373 22.40 9.33 -16.48
N CYS A 374 21.11 9.03 -16.32
CA CYS A 374 20.30 8.34 -17.32
C CYS A 374 19.51 9.31 -18.22
N TYR A 375 19.68 10.64 -18.06
CA TYR A 375 18.81 11.63 -18.70
C TYR A 375 18.94 11.67 -20.23
N ASP A 376 20.16 11.50 -20.77
CA ASP A 376 20.37 11.46 -22.23
C ASP A 376 19.80 10.18 -22.85
N THR A 377 19.96 9.04 -22.18
CA THR A 377 19.32 7.77 -22.58
C THR A 377 17.80 7.89 -22.55
N TYR A 378 17.24 8.51 -21.51
CA TYR A 378 15.80 8.77 -21.42
C TYR A 378 15.31 9.64 -22.59
N LYS A 379 16.04 10.70 -22.97
CA LYS A 379 15.66 11.54 -24.11
C LYS A 379 15.62 10.78 -25.43
N ALA A 380 16.51 9.80 -25.62
CA ALA A 380 16.51 8.93 -26.80
C ALA A 380 15.40 7.85 -26.73
N GLN A 381 15.20 7.24 -25.56
CA GLN A 381 14.36 6.06 -25.35
C GLN A 381 13.49 6.20 -24.10
N LYS A 382 12.49 7.08 -24.15
CA LYS A 382 11.69 7.47 -22.98
C LYS A 382 11.04 6.28 -22.28
N ARG A 383 10.30 5.45 -23.04
CA ARG A 383 9.51 4.35 -22.48
C ARG A 383 10.39 3.26 -21.88
N GLU A 384 11.39 2.80 -22.63
CA GLU A 384 12.30 1.71 -22.26
C GLU A 384 13.12 2.10 -21.02
N THR A 385 13.66 3.33 -20.99
CA THR A 385 14.43 3.82 -19.84
C THR A 385 13.58 3.89 -18.57
N VAL A 386 12.33 4.36 -18.68
CA VAL A 386 11.39 4.40 -17.53
C VAL A 386 11.07 2.98 -17.05
N GLU A 387 10.78 2.05 -17.96
CA GLU A 387 10.46 0.66 -17.61
C GLU A 387 11.65 -0.04 -16.94
N GLN A 388 12.87 0.13 -17.49
CA GLN A 388 14.09 -0.43 -16.93
C GLN A 388 14.37 0.09 -15.52
N ILE A 389 14.39 1.42 -15.32
CA ILE A 389 14.69 2.01 -14.01
C ILE A 389 13.62 1.67 -12.98
N THR A 390 12.35 1.56 -13.41
CA THR A 390 11.27 1.10 -12.52
C THR A 390 11.53 -0.33 -12.04
N LEU A 391 11.94 -1.23 -12.94
CA LEU A 391 12.26 -2.61 -12.61
C LEU A 391 13.52 -2.73 -11.73
N GLU A 392 14.55 -1.93 -12.01
CA GLU A 392 15.76 -1.85 -11.16
C GLU A 392 15.38 -1.42 -9.73
N LEU A 393 14.54 -0.40 -9.59
CA LEU A 393 14.07 0.09 -8.30
C LEU A 393 13.23 -0.96 -7.55
N GLU A 394 12.28 -1.60 -8.24
CA GLU A 394 11.46 -2.68 -7.69
C GLU A 394 12.32 -3.83 -7.18
N THR A 395 13.29 -4.27 -7.99
CA THR A 395 14.23 -5.35 -7.64
C THR A 395 15.06 -4.97 -6.43
N ALA A 396 15.60 -3.74 -6.39
CA ALA A 396 16.38 -3.26 -5.27
C ALA A 396 15.58 -3.27 -3.96
N VAL A 397 14.33 -2.81 -3.98
CA VAL A 397 13.45 -2.84 -2.80
C VAL A 397 13.13 -4.27 -2.38
N GLN A 398 12.84 -5.18 -3.32
CA GLN A 398 12.60 -6.60 -3.02
C GLN A 398 13.83 -7.27 -2.39
N THR A 399 15.03 -6.97 -2.86
CA THR A 399 16.28 -7.46 -2.24
C THR A 399 16.42 -6.94 -0.82
N LEU A 400 16.22 -5.64 -0.59
CA LEU A 400 16.31 -5.05 0.76
C LEU A 400 15.33 -5.71 1.74
N VAL A 401 14.10 -5.99 1.31
CA VAL A 401 13.09 -6.67 2.15
C VAL A 401 13.47 -8.13 2.43
N THR A 402 14.01 -8.85 1.45
CA THR A 402 14.45 -10.24 1.62
C THR A 402 15.64 -10.36 2.56
N ASP A 403 16.58 -9.41 2.47
CA ASP A 403 17.83 -9.42 3.24
C ASP A 403 17.65 -9.00 4.71
N VAL A 404 16.53 -8.35 5.04
CA VAL A 404 16.17 -8.10 6.44
C VAL A 404 15.76 -9.43 7.07
N SER A 405 16.65 -9.98 7.89
CA SER A 405 16.39 -11.17 8.72
C SER A 405 15.38 -10.88 9.82
#